data_AF-A0A401U0B1-F1
#
_entry.id   AF-A0A401U0B1-F1
#
_cell.length_a   1.000
_cell.length_b   1.000
_cell.length_c   1.000
_cell.angle_alpha   90.00
_cell.angle_beta   90.00
_cell.angle_gamma   90.00
#
_symmetry.space_group_name_H-M   'P 1'
#
loop_
_entity.id
_entity.type
_entity.pdbx_description
1 polymer ?
#
loop_
_entity_poly.entity_id
_entity_poly.type
_entity_poly.pdbx_seq_one_letter_code
_entity_poly.pdbx_strand_id
1 'polypeptide(L)'
;MTLEPGEFDRLRSMHDRLDLQEVEDIYLPLSRLLSIYVDATQRLYYSQRQFLAIRDRKMPYIVGVAGSVAVGKSTTARVLQALLARWSPRPKV
;
A
#
# COMPACT_ATOMS: atom_id res chain seq x y z
N MET A 1 6.62 -12.68 -3.72
CA MET A 1 6.19 -13.07 -2.37
C MET A 1 4.81 -13.67 -2.51
N THR A 2 4.69 -14.96 -2.22
CA THR A 2 3.44 -15.59 -1.84
C THR A 2 3.05 -15.10 -0.45
N LEU A 3 1.75 -14.86 -0.21
CA LEU A 3 1.23 -14.59 1.12
C LEU A 3 1.39 -15.86 1.98
N GLU A 4 1.86 -15.77 3.23
CA GLU A 4 2.04 -16.94 4.08
C GLU A 4 0.68 -17.40 4.65
N PRO A 5 0.47 -18.71 4.90
CA PRO A 5 -0.83 -19.29 5.26
C PRO A 5 -1.54 -18.71 6.50
N GLY A 6 -0.86 -17.99 7.40
CA GLY A 6 -1.48 -17.37 8.59
C GLY A 6 -1.81 -15.87 8.45
N GLU A 7 -1.41 -15.23 7.35
CA GLU A 7 -1.70 -13.81 7.11
C GLU A 7 -3.07 -13.61 6.45
N PHE A 8 -3.54 -14.63 5.75
CA PHE A 8 -4.89 -14.70 5.20
C PHE A 8 -5.95 -14.67 6.29
N ASP A 9 -5.74 -15.37 7.42
CA ASP A 9 -6.69 -15.40 8.53
C ASP A 9 -6.86 -14.04 9.22
N ARG A 10 -5.80 -13.23 9.30
CA ARG A 10 -5.89 -11.85 9.82
C ARG A 10 -6.62 -10.91 8.87
N LEU A 11 -6.35 -11.03 7.56
CA LEU A 11 -7.07 -10.24 6.54
C LEU A 11 -8.56 -10.62 6.51
N ARG A 12 -8.86 -11.92 6.60
CA ARG A 12 -10.20 -12.49 6.61
C ARG A 12 -10.98 -12.14 7.89
N SER A 13 -10.36 -12.22 9.08
CA SER A 13 -11.03 -11.84 10.34
C SER A 13 -11.32 -10.33 10.42
N MET A 14 -10.55 -9.51 9.71
CA MET A 14 -10.79 -8.06 9.63
C MET A 14 -11.83 -7.69 8.58
N HIS A 15 -12.05 -8.54 7.58
CA HIS A 15 -12.93 -8.26 6.45
C HIS A 15 -13.69 -9.54 6.05
N ASP A 16 -14.78 -9.79 6.77
CA ASP A 16 -15.67 -10.97 6.69
C ASP A 16 -16.32 -11.23 5.29
N ARG A 17 -15.92 -10.46 4.26
CA ARG A 17 -16.48 -10.48 2.90
C ARG A 17 -15.45 -10.47 1.77
N LEU A 18 -14.15 -10.45 2.06
CA LEU A 18 -13.12 -10.42 1.01
C LEU A 18 -12.74 -11.83 0.58
N ASP A 19 -12.89 -12.09 -0.72
CA ASP A 19 -12.47 -13.34 -1.35
C ASP A 19 -10.93 -13.40 -1.44
N LEU A 20 -10.36 -14.55 -1.09
CA LEU A 20 -8.92 -14.77 -1.18
C LEU A 20 -8.43 -14.66 -2.62
N GLN A 21 -9.21 -15.15 -3.59
CA GLN A 21 -8.83 -15.07 -5.00
C GLN A 21 -8.76 -13.61 -5.46
N GLU A 22 -9.72 -12.77 -5.07
CA GLU A 22 -9.68 -11.33 -5.35
C GLU A 22 -8.43 -10.65 -4.76
N VAL A 23 -8.03 -11.03 -3.55
CA VAL A 23 -6.81 -10.50 -2.92
C VAL A 23 -5.57 -10.87 -3.72
N GLU A 24 -5.46 -12.13 -4.15
CA GLU A 24 -4.31 -12.64 -4.87
C GLU A 24 -4.22 -12.10 -6.30
N ASP A 25 -5.34 -12.07 -7.02
CA ASP A 25 -5.37 -11.73 -8.44
C ASP A 25 -5.39 -10.21 -8.68
N ILE A 26 -5.96 -9.44 -7.75
CA ILE A 26 -6.19 -8.00 -7.93
C ILE A 26 -5.35 -7.17 -6.97
N TYR A 27 -5.54 -7.36 -5.66
CA TYR A 27 -4.95 -6.44 -4.67
C TYR A 27 -3.44 -6.64 -4.48
N LEU A 28 -2.94 -7.88 -4.59
CA LEU A 28 -1.51 -8.17 -4.52
C LEU A 28 -0.73 -7.49 -5.65
N PRO A 29 -1.06 -7.69 -6.95
CA PRO A 29 -0.39 -7.00 -8.05
C PRO A 29 -0.49 -5.47 -7.92
N LEU A 30 -1.66 -4.96 -7.53
CA LEU A 30 -1.85 -3.52 -7.32
C LEU A 30 -0.96 -2.97 -6.21
N SER A 31 -0.89 -3.66 -5.07
CA SER A 31 -0.03 -3.25 -3.95
C SER A 31 1.46 -3.29 -4.33
N ARG A 32 1.86 -4.26 -5.16
CA ARG A 32 3.21 -4.33 -5.72
C ARG A 32 3.51 -3.16 -6.64
N LEU A 33 2.58 -2.81 -7.54
CA LEU A 33 2.72 -1.65 -8.40
C LEU A 33 2.88 -0.37 -7.58
N LEU A 34 2.01 -0.16 -6.58
CA LEU A 34 2.10 0.99 -5.68
C LEU A 34 3.43 1.03 -4.92
N SER A 35 3.98 -0.11 -4.49
CA SER A 35 5.29 -0.16 -3.83
C SER A 35 6.43 0.35 -4.73
N ILE A 36 6.37 0.07 -6.04
CA ILE A 36 7.36 0.56 -7.02
C ILE A 36 7.26 2.09 -7.15
N TYR A 37 6.04 2.64 -7.23
CA TYR A 37 5.83 4.10 -7.27
C TYR A 37 6.35 4.77 -5.98
N VAL A 38 6.03 4.21 -4.81
CA VAL A 38 6.47 4.72 -3.52
C VAL A 38 8.00 4.78 -3.46
N ASP A 39 8.69 3.71 -3.85
CA ASP A 39 10.15 3.66 -3.84
C ASP A 39 10.77 4.67 -4.83
N ALA A 40 10.26 4.72 -6.07
CA ALA A 40 10.73 5.66 -7.09
C ALA A 40 10.55 7.14 -6.66
N THR A 41 9.38 7.50 -6.13
CA THR A 41 9.10 8.85 -5.66
C THR A 41 9.96 9.21 -4.44
N GLN A 42 10.17 8.29 -3.50
CA GLN A 42 11.07 8.53 -2.38
C GLN A 42 12.51 8.78 -2.83
N ARG A 43 13.03 7.98 -3.78
CA ARG A 43 14.38 8.18 -4.33
C ARG A 43 14.53 9.54 -5.00
N LEU A 44 13.56 9.95 -5.82
CA LEU A 44 13.55 11.26 -6.45
C LEU A 44 13.56 12.39 -5.40
N TYR A 45 12.70 12.27 -4.39
CA TYR A 45 12.63 13.24 -3.30
C TYR A 45 13.96 13.37 -2.54
N TYR A 46 14.62 12.25 -2.23
CA TYR A 46 15.94 12.28 -1.58
C TYR A 46 17.00 12.95 -2.46
N SER A 47 17.02 12.66 -3.76
CA SER A 47 17.96 13.28 -4.70
C SER A 47 17.76 14.80 -4.79
N GLN A 48 16.50 15.26 -4.90
CA GLN A 48 16.17 16.69 -4.93
C GLN A 48 16.57 17.39 -3.64
N ARG A 49 16.30 16.76 -2.49
CA ARG A 49 16.70 17.30 -1.19
C ARG A 49 18.20 17.45 -1.02
N GLN A 50 18.96 16.44 -1.45
CA GLN A 50 20.42 16.48 -1.38
C GLN A 50 20.95 17.61 -2.26
N PHE A 51 20.41 17.77 -3.48
CA PHE A 51 20.77 18.85 -4.40
C PHE A 51 20.47 20.25 -3.81
N LEU A 52 19.30 20.42 -3.17
CA LEU A 52 18.87 21.69 -2.59
C LEU A 52 19.38 21.95 -1.16
N ALA A 53 20.19 21.05 -0.59
CA ALA A 53 20.67 21.11 0.79
C ALA A 53 19.57 21.22 1.87
N ILE A 54 18.38 20.65 1.62
CA ILE A 54 17.21 20.76 2.52
C ILE A 54 17.27 19.71 3.64
N ARG A 55 17.31 20.19 4.89
CA ARG A 55 17.29 19.37 6.11
C ARG A 55 15.89 19.27 6.74
N ASP A 56 14.92 18.79 5.97
CA ASP A 56 13.54 18.59 6.47
C ASP A 56 13.20 17.13 6.86
N ARG A 57 12.03 16.96 7.50
CA ARG A 57 11.49 15.64 7.86
C ARG A 57 11.08 14.82 6.62
N LYS A 58 10.93 13.50 6.79
CA LYS A 58 10.45 12.58 5.74
C LYS A 58 9.04 12.97 5.29
N MET A 59 8.85 13.20 3.99
CA MET A 59 7.53 13.46 3.40
C MET A 59 6.76 12.13 3.24
N PRO A 60 5.49 12.04 3.68
CA PRO A 60 4.67 10.85 3.43
C PRO A 60 4.29 10.75 1.94
N TYR A 61 4.08 9.52 1.48
CA TYR A 61 3.47 9.25 0.18
C TYR A 61 1.96 9.07 0.37
N ILE A 62 1.15 9.82 -0.38
CA ILE A 62 -0.31 9.83 -0.22
C ILE A 62 -0.95 9.05 -1.36
N VAL A 63 -1.78 8.06 -1.02
CA VAL A 63 -2.62 7.31 -1.98
C VAL A 63 -4.07 7.75 -1.79
N GLY A 64 -4.65 8.38 -2.81
CA GLY A 64 -6.07 8.74 -2.82
C GLY A 64 -6.93 7.60 -3.35
N VAL A 65 -7.99 7.23 -2.61
CA VAL A 65 -8.99 6.23 -3.05
C VAL A 65 -10.34 6.93 -3.22
N ALA A 66 -10.84 6.99 -4.45
CA ALA A 66 -12.07 7.70 -4.83
C ALA A 66 -13.09 6.76 -5.51
N GLY A 67 -14.35 7.23 -5.67
CA GLY A 67 -15.46 6.43 -6.20
C GLY A 67 -16.82 6.74 -5.56
N SER A 68 -17.89 6.14 -6.10
CA SER A 68 -19.29 6.37 -5.66
C SER A 68 -19.57 5.90 -4.21
N VAL A 69 -20.68 6.33 -3.63
CA VAL A 69 -21.16 5.87 -2.31
C VAL A 69 -21.41 4.36 -2.39
N ALA A 70 -21.09 3.63 -1.31
CA ALA A 70 -21.22 2.17 -1.18
C ALA A 70 -20.40 1.29 -2.15
N VAL A 71 -19.57 1.86 -3.03
CA VAL A 71 -18.73 1.09 -4.00
C VAL A 71 -17.57 0.31 -3.35
N GLY A 72 -17.36 0.43 -2.04
CA GLY A 72 -16.30 -0.31 -1.33
C GLY A 72 -14.97 0.42 -1.14
N LYS A 73 -14.89 1.76 -1.35
CA LYS A 73 -13.66 2.55 -1.14
C LYS A 73 -12.94 2.26 0.19
N SER A 74 -13.67 2.24 1.30
CA SER A 74 -13.09 1.99 2.63
C SER A 74 -12.57 0.56 2.78
N THR A 75 -13.17 -0.40 2.10
CA THR A 75 -12.70 -1.78 2.02
C THR A 75 -11.38 -1.83 1.26
N THR A 76 -11.35 -1.26 0.05
CA THR A 76 -10.14 -1.17 -0.78
C THR A 76 -8.99 -0.48 -0.04
N ALA A 77 -9.24 0.64 0.63
CA ALA A 77 -8.21 1.38 1.36
C ALA A 77 -7.58 0.54 2.49
N ARG A 78 -8.39 -0.19 3.27
CA ARG A 78 -7.89 -1.04 4.37
C ARG A 78 -7.10 -2.24 3.86
N VAL A 79 -7.56 -2.89 2.79
CA VAL A 79 -6.80 -3.99 2.16
C VAL A 79 -5.46 -3.49 1.65
N LEU A 80 -5.44 -2.37 0.92
CA LEU A 80 -4.20 -1.79 0.42
C LEU A 80 -3.27 -1.36 1.57
N GLN A 81 -3.80 -0.79 2.66
CA GLN A 81 -3.00 -0.45 3.84
C GLN A 81 -2.30 -1.70 4.42
N ALA A 82 -3.05 -2.79 4.61
CA ALA A 82 -2.51 -4.03 5.15
C ALA A 82 -1.47 -4.68 4.22
N LEU A 83 -1.68 -4.64 2.90
CA LEU A 83 -0.72 -5.18 1.93
C LEU A 83 0.53 -4.31 1.80
N LEU A 84 0.37 -2.98 1.75
CA LEU A 84 1.49 -2.03 1.61
C LEU A 84 2.42 -2.01 2.83
N ALA A 85 1.90 -2.26 4.04
CA ALA A 85 2.72 -2.40 5.25
C ALA A 85 3.79 -3.51 5.14
N ARG A 86 3.63 -4.43 4.18
CA ARG A 86 4.46 -5.62 4.01
C ARG A 86 5.52 -5.47 2.93
N TRP A 87 5.34 -4.56 1.99
CA TRP A 87 6.31 -4.31 0.91
C TRP A 87 7.48 -3.49 1.42
N SER A 88 8.70 -3.83 1.00
CA SER A 88 9.88 -3.00 1.23
C SER A 88 9.95 -1.90 0.17
N PRO A 89 10.20 -0.62 0.54
CA PRO A 89 10.41 -0.11 1.89
C PRO A 89 9.10 -0.01 2.67
N ARG A 90 9.03 -0.62 3.87
CA ARG A 90 7.82 -0.68 4.71
C ARG A 90 7.37 0.73 5.07
N PRO A 91 6.31 1.27 4.44
CA PRO A 91 5.83 2.59 4.80
C PRO A 91 5.21 2.47 6.20
N LYS A 92 5.48 3.45 7.08
CA LYS A 92 4.70 3.57 8.32
C LYS A 92 3.32 4.09 7.88
N VAL A 93 2.35 3.18 7.84
CA VAL A 93 0.95 3.39 7.46
C VAL A 93 0.04 3.46 8.67
#